data_AF-A0A7V6PUM6-F1
#
_entry.id   AF-A0A7V6PUM6-F1
#
_cell.length_a   1.000
_cell.length_b   1.000
_cell.length_c   1.000
_cell.angle_alpha   90.00
_cell.angle_beta   90.00
_cell.angle_gamma   90.00
#
_symmetry.space_group_name_H-M   'P 1'
#
loop_
_entity.id
_entity.type
_entity.pdbx_description
1 polymer ?
#
loop_
_entity_poly.entity_id
_entity_poly.type
_entity_poly.pdbx_seq_one_letter_code
_entity_poly.pdbx_strand_id
1 'polypeptide(L)'
;MIMTVRGPVEDSNLEKILTHEHIVIDFRGAEYTPNNDYEMSEVIDIVYPFLEEIKDLGYKCLVDCTPQFFGRDVLVLRKLSELLDIHILTSTGCFAAGNDKHIP
;
A
#
# COMPACT_ATOMS: atom_id res chain seq x y z
N MET A 1 13.05 9.96 12.01
CA MET A 1 12.18 10.32 10.87
C MET A 1 12.14 9.25 9.78
N ILE A 2 10.93 8.75 9.48
CA ILE A 2 10.57 7.79 8.43
C ILE A 2 9.47 8.39 7.56
N MET A 3 9.56 8.24 6.23
CA MET A 3 8.56 8.79 5.30
C MET A 3 7.36 7.85 5.14
N THR A 4 6.16 8.35 5.45
CA THR A 4 4.87 7.67 5.20
C THR A 4 4.13 8.35 4.05
N VAL A 5 3.02 7.77 3.58
CA VAL A 5 2.14 8.40 2.59
C VAL A 5 1.46 9.69 3.09
N ARG A 6 1.43 9.91 4.42
CA ARG A 6 0.95 11.15 5.05
C ARG A 6 2.09 12.16 5.37
N GLY A 7 3.34 11.82 5.03
CA GLY A 7 4.53 12.63 5.34
C GLY A 7 5.46 11.97 6.36
N PRO A 8 6.53 12.67 6.78
CA PRO A 8 7.52 12.12 7.69
C PRO A 8 6.99 12.01 9.12
N VAL A 9 7.33 10.91 9.82
CA VAL A 9 7.00 10.65 11.23
C VAL A 9 8.23 10.17 11.98
N GLU A 10 8.30 10.40 13.29
CA GLU A 10 9.38 9.82 14.09
C GLU A 10 9.23 8.30 14.20
N ASP A 11 10.36 7.60 14.31
CA ASP A 11 10.40 6.14 14.39
C ASP A 11 9.63 5.61 15.60
N SER A 12 9.68 6.33 16.73
CA SER A 12 8.92 6.05 17.94
C SER A 12 7.40 6.03 17.74
N ASN A 13 6.88 6.67 16.68
CA ASN A 13 5.45 6.73 16.41
C ASN A 13 4.93 5.55 15.57
N LEU A 14 5.82 4.76 14.95
CA LEU A 14 5.42 3.61 14.13
C LEU A 14 4.98 2.40 14.97
N GLU A 15 5.47 2.31 16.20
CA GLU A 15 5.17 1.24 17.17
C GLU A 15 5.24 -0.17 16.55
N LYS A 16 4.15 -0.94 16.57
CA LYS A 16 4.07 -2.29 16.03
C LYS A 16 3.76 -2.24 14.53
N ILE A 17 4.60 -2.91 13.73
CA ILE A 17 4.63 -2.75 12.27
C ILE A 17 4.39 -4.11 11.57
N LEU A 18 3.51 -4.12 10.56
CA LEU A 18 3.48 -5.17 9.53
C LEU A 18 4.47 -4.80 8.41
N THR A 19 5.56 -5.54 8.29
CA THR A 19 6.71 -5.10 7.50
C THR A 19 6.66 -5.42 6.01
N HIS A 20 5.70 -6.24 5.56
CA HIS A 20 5.55 -6.59 4.13
C HIS A 20 4.10 -6.97 3.83
N GLU A 21 3.35 -6.04 3.26
CA GLU A 21 1.95 -6.25 2.84
C GLU A 21 1.70 -5.66 1.45
N HIS A 22 0.54 -5.95 0.88
CA HIS A 22 0.07 -5.40 -0.39
C HIS A 22 -1.42 -5.06 -0.28
N ILE A 23 -1.79 -3.78 -0.42
CA ILE A 23 -3.19 -3.34 -0.37
C ILE A 23 -3.92 -3.64 -1.68
N VAL A 24 -3.26 -3.39 -2.81
CA VAL A 24 -3.75 -3.72 -4.15
C VAL A 24 -2.61 -4.44 -4.87
N ILE A 25 -2.95 -5.49 -5.60
CA ILE A 25 -2.00 -6.15 -6.49
C ILE A 25 -2.64 -6.45 -7.84
N ASP A 26 -1.95 -6.09 -8.91
CA ASP A 26 -2.31 -6.38 -10.29
C ASP A 26 -1.24 -7.25 -10.94
N PHE A 27 -1.63 -8.45 -11.38
CA PHE A 27 -0.74 -9.41 -12.02
C PHE A 27 -0.83 -9.42 -13.55
N ARG A 28 -1.63 -8.54 -14.17
CA ARG A 28 -1.88 -8.50 -15.62
C ARG A 28 -0.60 -8.20 -16.42
N GLY A 29 0.25 -7.28 -15.97
CA GLY A 29 1.51 -6.91 -16.64
C GLY A 29 1.71 -5.41 -16.76
N ALA A 30 2.94 -4.99 -17.11
CA ALA A 30 3.28 -3.57 -17.28
C ALA A 30 2.48 -2.87 -18.39
N GLU A 31 2.03 -3.62 -19.40
CA GLU A 31 1.24 -3.10 -20.52
C GLU A 31 -0.21 -2.72 -20.16
N TYR A 32 -0.74 -3.24 -19.03
CA TYR A 32 -2.11 -3.02 -18.58
C TYR A 32 -2.21 -2.13 -17.32
N THR A 33 -1.08 -1.73 -16.75
CA THR A 33 -1.02 -1.01 -15.46
C THR A 33 -0.81 0.51 -15.52
N PRO A 34 -0.89 1.24 -16.66
CA PRO A 34 -0.74 2.70 -16.60
C PRO A 34 -1.90 3.38 -15.87
N ASN A 35 -3.07 2.74 -15.76
CA ASN A 35 -4.21 3.22 -14.96
C ASN A 35 -4.87 2.06 -14.22
N ASN A 36 -5.24 2.28 -12.96
CA ASN A 36 -6.07 1.36 -12.20
C ASN A 36 -7.50 1.44 -12.75
N ASP A 37 -8.09 0.29 -13.11
CA ASP A 37 -9.43 0.20 -13.70
C ASP A 37 -10.52 -0.02 -12.64
N TYR A 38 -10.38 0.58 -11.45
CA TYR A 38 -11.31 0.45 -10.34
C TYR A 38 -11.66 1.81 -9.72
N GLU A 39 -12.80 1.86 -9.04
CA GLU A 39 -13.17 3.02 -8.23
C GLU A 39 -12.48 2.95 -6.86
N MET A 40 -11.88 4.05 -6.43
CA MET A 40 -11.18 4.13 -5.13
C MET A 40 -12.07 3.70 -3.95
N SER A 41 -13.37 4.03 -4.00
CA SER A 41 -14.33 3.66 -2.96
C SER A 41 -14.47 2.15 -2.83
N GLU A 42 -14.43 1.39 -3.93
CA GLU A 42 -14.54 -0.07 -3.89
C GLU A 42 -13.36 -0.69 -3.15
N VAL A 43 -12.14 -0.18 -3.39
CA VAL A 43 -10.95 -0.64 -2.66
C VAL A 43 -11.06 -0.28 -1.18
N ILE A 44 -11.50 0.92 -0.85
CA ILE A 44 -11.66 1.35 0.55
C ILE A 44 -12.67 0.46 1.27
N ASP A 45 -13.84 0.22 0.69
CA ASP A 45 -14.90 -0.59 1.31
C ASP A 45 -14.44 -2.02 1.59
N ILE A 46 -13.61 -2.59 0.72
CA ILE A 46 -13.04 -3.93 0.90
C ILE A 46 -11.94 -3.92 1.96
N VAL A 47 -11.00 -2.98 1.90
CA VAL A 47 -9.77 -2.99 2.69
C VAL A 47 -9.97 -2.46 4.10
N TYR A 48 -10.87 -1.49 4.29
CA TYR A 48 -11.14 -0.84 5.58
C TYR A 48 -11.29 -1.82 6.76
N PRO A 49 -12.17 -2.86 6.70
CA PRO A 49 -12.37 -3.75 7.85
C PRO A 49 -11.09 -4.50 8.27
N PHE A 50 -10.23 -4.86 7.32
CA PHE A 50 -8.96 -5.54 7.64
C PHE A 50 -7.97 -4.59 8.31
N LEU A 51 -7.92 -3.33 7.87
CA LEU A 51 -7.06 -2.33 8.49
C LEU A 51 -7.56 -1.89 9.87
N GLU A 52 -8.88 -1.90 10.07
CA GLU A 52 -9.48 -1.70 11.39
C GLU A 52 -9.12 -2.84 12.34
N GLU A 53 -9.20 -4.09 11.87
CA GLU A 53 -8.82 -5.28 12.66
C GLU A 53 -7.34 -5.23 13.11
N ILE A 54 -6.39 -4.92 12.21
CA ILE A 54 -4.99 -4.86 12.63
C ILE A 54 -4.73 -3.70 13.60
N LYS A 55 -5.48 -2.61 13.51
CA LYS A 55 -5.39 -1.51 14.47
C LYS A 55 -5.85 -1.96 15.85
N ASP A 56 -6.95 -2.71 15.92
CA ASP A 56 -7.45 -3.31 17.17
C ASP A 56 -6.46 -4.34 17.76
N LEU A 57 -5.67 -5.01 16.92
CA LEU A 57 -4.55 -5.88 17.31
C LEU A 57 -3.27 -5.12 17.72
N GLY A 58 -3.34 -3.79 17.78
CA GLY A 58 -2.28 -2.89 18.24
C GLY A 58 -1.23 -2.55 17.18
N TYR A 59 -1.47 -2.83 15.90
CA TYR A 59 -0.59 -2.36 14.83
C TYR A 59 -0.87 -0.88 14.52
N LYS A 60 0.19 -0.09 14.41
CA LYS A 60 0.10 1.33 14.02
C LYS A 60 0.68 1.62 12.66
N CYS A 61 1.36 0.65 12.07
CA CYS A 61 2.03 0.84 10.81
C CYS A 61 1.98 -0.43 9.96
N LEU A 62 1.88 -0.25 8.64
CA LEU A 62 2.18 -1.29 7.66
C LEU A 62 3.05 -0.75 6.53
N VAL A 63 3.76 -1.64 5.85
CA VAL A 63 4.58 -1.32 4.67
C VAL A 63 3.93 -1.96 3.44
N ASP A 64 3.43 -1.12 2.54
CA ASP A 64 2.97 -1.56 1.23
C ASP A 64 4.17 -1.73 0.28
N CYS A 65 4.49 -2.98 0.00
CA CYS A 65 5.63 -3.38 -0.82
C CYS A 65 5.26 -3.51 -2.31
N THR A 66 4.13 -2.95 -2.75
CA THR A 66 3.64 -3.12 -4.13
C THR A 66 4.56 -2.42 -5.12
N PRO A 67 5.22 -3.15 -6.03
CA PRO A 67 6.13 -2.57 -7.00
C PRO A 67 5.42 -1.69 -8.03
N GLN A 68 6.20 -0.88 -8.75
CA GLN A 68 5.73 -0.27 -9.98
C GLN A 68 5.23 -1.36 -10.94
N PHE A 69 4.14 -1.10 -11.65
CA PHE A 69 3.47 -2.03 -12.58
C PHE A 69 2.78 -3.24 -11.94
N PHE A 70 2.64 -3.27 -10.61
CA PHE A 70 1.85 -4.26 -9.88
C PHE A 70 0.60 -3.66 -9.23
N GLY A 71 0.12 -2.51 -9.70
CA GLY A 71 -1.07 -1.85 -9.13
C GLY A 71 -0.80 -0.94 -7.93
N ARG A 72 0.44 -0.49 -7.73
CA ARG A 72 0.78 0.48 -6.67
C ARG A 72 -0.05 1.76 -6.82
N ASP A 73 -0.89 2.05 -5.82
CA ASP A 73 -1.79 3.22 -5.82
C ASP A 73 -1.61 4.10 -4.57
N VAL A 74 -0.75 5.11 -4.67
CA VAL A 74 -0.41 5.98 -3.54
C VAL A 74 -1.59 6.84 -3.05
N LEU A 75 -2.61 7.08 -3.89
CA LEU A 75 -3.79 7.86 -3.49
C LEU A 75 -4.72 7.03 -2.62
N VAL A 76 -4.95 5.75 -2.99
CA VAL A 76 -5.65 4.78 -2.14
C VAL A 76 -4.94 4.63 -0.80
N LEU A 77 -3.61 4.41 -0.81
CA LEU A 77 -2.83 4.25 0.42
C LEU A 77 -2.96 5.47 1.33
N ARG A 78 -2.84 6.68 0.78
CA ARG A 78 -3.01 7.91 1.56
C ARG A 78 -4.41 8.02 2.15
N LYS A 79 -5.45 7.73 1.37
CA LYS A 79 -6.84 7.82 1.81
C LYS A 79 -7.14 6.85 2.95
N LEU A 80 -6.69 5.60 2.86
CA LEU A 80 -6.82 4.60 3.92
C LEU A 80 -6.06 5.03 5.19
N SER A 81 -4.83 5.52 5.02
CA SER A 81 -4.00 6.02 6.12
C SER A 81 -4.66 7.19 6.87
N GLU A 82 -5.35 8.09 6.15
CA GLU A 82 -6.12 9.20 6.73
C GLU A 82 -7.41 8.73 7.43
N LEU A 83 -8.14 7.79 6.84
CA LEU A 83 -9.42 7.30 7.38
C LEU A 83 -9.26 6.53 8.71
N LEU A 84 -8.24 5.68 8.80
CA LEU A 84 -8.07 4.75 9.92
C LEU A 84 -7.08 5.24 10.98
N ASP A 85 -6.40 6.35 10.71
CA ASP A 85 -5.26 6.86 11.45
C ASP A 85 -4.17 5.78 11.68
N ILE A 86 -3.80 5.10 10.60
CA ILE A 86 -2.71 4.13 10.56
C ILE A 86 -1.58 4.64 9.67
N HIS A 87 -0.32 4.42 10.03
CA HIS A 87 0.81 4.77 9.17
C HIS A 87 0.96 3.75 8.04
N ILE A 88 1.13 4.24 6.82
CA ILE A 88 1.44 3.40 5.67
C ILE A 88 2.73 3.91 5.03
N LEU A 89 3.73 3.05 4.96
CA LEU A 89 4.92 3.27 4.14
C LEU A 89 4.63 2.69 2.76
N THR A 90 5.16 3.32 1.72
CA THR A 90 5.10 2.77 0.36
C THR A 90 6.51 2.62 -0.19
N SER A 91 6.67 1.67 -1.10
CA SER A 91 7.94 1.36 -1.73
C SER A 91 8.08 2.01 -3.11
N THR A 92 9.31 1.97 -3.64
CA THR A 92 9.61 2.27 -5.05
C THR A 92 10.51 1.17 -5.60
N GLY A 93 10.40 0.88 -6.90
CA GLY A 93 11.14 -0.19 -7.56
C GLY A 93 10.26 -1.00 -8.52
N CYS A 94 10.91 -1.82 -9.36
CA CYS A 94 10.25 -2.76 -10.26
C CYS A 94 10.56 -4.20 -9.82
N PHE A 95 9.73 -5.15 -10.23
CA PHE A 95 9.90 -6.55 -9.86
C PHE A 95 9.85 -7.47 -11.10
N ALA A 96 10.94 -8.22 -11.30
CA ALA A 96 11.19 -9.06 -12.49
C ALA A 96 10.42 -10.40 -12.52
N ALA A 97 9.42 -10.58 -11.64
CA ALA A 97 8.69 -11.83 -11.58
C ALA A 97 7.84 -12.07 -12.84
N GLY A 98 7.74 -13.34 -13.26
CA GLY A 98 6.95 -13.73 -14.42
C GLY A 98 7.65 -13.46 -15.75
N ASN A 99 8.95 -13.78 -15.84
CA ASN A 99 9.76 -13.61 -17.06
C ASN A 99 9.74 -12.16 -17.56
N ASP A 100 10.04 -11.23 -16.65
CA ASP A 100 10.12 -9.79 -16.90
C ASP A 100 8.82 -9.12 -17.39
N LYS A 101 7.66 -9.79 -17.28
CA LYS A 101 6.35 -9.26 -17.74
C LYS A 101 5.89 -7.94 -17.11
N HIS A 102 6.52 -7.54 -16.01
CA HIS A 102 6.22 -6.33 -15.24
C HIS A 102 7.34 -5.30 -15.28
N ILE A 103 8.29 -5.50 -16.20
CA ILE A 103 9.33 -4.54 -16.54
C ILE A 103 8.97 -3.93 -17.90
N PRO A 104 9.02 -2.59 -18.06
CA PRO A 104 8.79 -1.92 -19.34
C PRO A 104 9.81 -2.28 -20.42
#